data_AF-A0A2M7ZP97-F1
#
_entry.id   AF-A0A2M7ZP97-F1
#
_cell.length_a   1.000
_cell.length_b   1.000
_cell.length_c   1.000
_cell.angle_alpha   90.00
_cell.angle_beta   90.00
_cell.angle_gamma   90.00
#
_symmetry.space_group_name_H-M   'P 1'
#
loop_
_entity.id
_entity.type
_entity.pdbx_description
1 polymer ?
#
loop_
_entity_poly.entity_id
_entity_poly.type
_entity_poly.pdbx_seq_one_letter_code
_entity_poly.pdbx_strand_id
1 'polypeptide(L)'
;MFGSNFLNTNIFDFGNNAFAVWFVLLLLCFACGWYMDRTLNWNLGGKVVFATIVAATFISLVVVVTFREYFFGNQTVVEDLVMYTLRNITLGSISFFGLAVAEILMLEKNYAIVSEKLKLFETVLHDSGKEAELKIKEAELNAGKIVQEAEMEAKEVLMKKERIQKELKDFIQIEKELIRKYENL
;
A
#
# COMPACT_ATOMS: atom_id res chain seq x y z
N MET A 1 18.40 47.65 -14.58
CA MET A 1 17.78 48.38 -13.45
C MET A 1 16.29 48.01 -13.42
N PHE A 2 15.95 46.73 -13.18
CA PHE A 2 14.59 46.16 -13.22
C PHE A 2 14.19 45.66 -11.82
N GLY A 3 14.31 46.55 -10.85
CA GLY A 3 13.99 46.27 -9.46
C GLY A 3 13.47 47.54 -8.83
N SER A 4 12.24 47.93 -9.16
CA SER A 4 11.52 48.95 -8.41
C SER A 4 10.03 48.84 -8.73
N ASN A 5 9.21 48.76 -7.69
CA ASN A 5 7.74 48.82 -7.66
C ASN A 5 6.86 47.58 -7.77
N PHE A 6 7.38 46.34 -7.65
CA PHE A 6 6.49 45.22 -7.25
C PHE A 6 6.17 45.19 -5.75
N LEU A 7 6.89 45.99 -4.95
CA LEU A 7 6.71 46.20 -3.51
C LEU A 7 6.15 47.60 -3.18
N ASN A 8 5.56 48.30 -4.16
CA ASN A 8 4.88 49.56 -3.84
C ASN A 8 3.56 49.22 -3.14
N THR A 9 3.51 49.45 -1.82
CA THR A 9 2.31 49.31 -1.00
C THR A 9 1.17 50.22 -1.43
N ASN A 10 1.40 51.18 -2.33
CA ASN A 10 0.34 51.97 -2.96
C ASN A 10 -0.53 51.19 -3.97
N ILE A 11 -0.10 50.01 -4.44
CA ILE A 11 -0.99 49.08 -5.18
C ILE A 11 -1.98 48.39 -4.22
N PHE A 12 -1.63 48.36 -2.93
CA PHE A 12 -2.43 47.81 -1.83
C PHE A 12 -3.09 48.90 -0.97
N ASP A 13 -3.00 50.18 -1.34
CA ASP A 13 -3.71 51.29 -0.67
C ASP A 13 -5.20 51.35 -1.07
N PHE A 14 -5.77 50.18 -1.36
CA PHE A 14 -7.20 49.93 -1.33
C PHE A 14 -7.49 49.41 0.07
N GLY A 15 -7.95 50.32 0.94
CA GLY A 15 -8.02 50.15 2.40
C GLY A 15 -8.39 48.75 2.89
N ASN A 16 -7.72 48.33 3.98
CA ASN A 16 -7.80 47.06 4.74
C ASN A 16 -8.92 46.05 4.41
N ASN A 17 -10.14 46.51 4.15
CA ASN A 17 -11.28 45.72 3.71
C ASN A 17 -11.05 44.98 2.38
N ALA A 18 -10.36 45.57 1.39
CA ALA A 18 -10.16 44.92 0.09
C ALA A 18 -9.23 43.69 0.20
N PHE A 19 -8.17 43.79 1.00
CA PHE A 19 -7.28 42.67 1.29
C PHE A 19 -8.00 41.56 2.07
N ALA A 20 -8.79 41.93 3.08
CA ALA A 20 -9.55 40.95 3.88
C ALA A 20 -10.54 40.14 3.03
N VAL A 21 -11.30 40.80 2.14
CA VAL A 21 -12.22 40.12 1.21
C VAL A 21 -11.46 39.17 0.29
N TRP A 22 -10.34 39.60 -0.26
CA TRP A 22 -9.53 38.76 -1.14
C TRP A 22 -8.96 37.54 -0.42
N PHE A 23 -8.47 37.72 0.82
CA PHE A 23 -7.97 36.62 1.65
C PHE A 23 -9.06 35.59 1.99
N VAL A 24 -10.27 36.05 2.34
CA VAL A 24 -11.42 35.16 2.59
C VAL A 24 -11.79 34.38 1.32
N LEU A 25 -11.74 35.02 0.15
CA LEU A 25 -11.96 34.33 -1.12
C LEU A 25 -10.90 33.28 -1.41
N LEU A 26 -9.61 33.56 -1.13
CA LEU A 26 -8.55 32.57 -1.26
C LEU A 26 -8.79 31.35 -0.36
N LEU A 27 -9.14 31.57 0.90
CA LEU A 27 -9.46 30.50 1.84
C LEU A 27 -10.67 29.67 1.39
N LEU A 28 -11.70 30.34 0.87
CA LEU A 28 -12.90 29.66 0.36
C LEU A 28 -12.56 28.81 -0.87
N CYS A 29 -11.79 29.36 -1.83
CA CYS A 29 -11.31 28.62 -2.99
C CYS A 29 -10.45 27.41 -2.60
N PHE A 30 -9.57 27.57 -1.61
CA PHE A 30 -8.80 26.47 -1.04
C PHE A 30 -9.70 25.38 -0.44
N ALA A 31 -10.68 25.76 0.38
CA ALA A 31 -11.64 24.84 0.99
C ALA A 31 -12.50 24.11 -0.06
N CYS A 32 -12.94 24.81 -1.11
CA CYS A 32 -13.65 24.21 -2.24
C CYS A 32 -12.77 23.19 -2.97
N GLY A 33 -11.51 23.53 -3.26
CA GLY A 33 -10.54 22.60 -3.86
C GLY A 33 -10.32 21.35 -3.00
N TRP A 34 -10.12 21.54 -1.70
CA TRP A 34 -10.00 20.44 -0.73
C TRP A 34 -11.24 19.54 -0.70
N TYR A 35 -12.44 20.14 -0.70
CA TYR A 35 -13.70 19.39 -0.67
C TYR A 35 -13.96 18.63 -1.98
N MET A 36 -13.56 19.20 -3.11
CA MET A 36 -13.68 18.57 -4.43
C MET A 36 -12.90 17.26 -4.50
N ASP A 37 -11.72 17.21 -3.91
CA ASP A 37 -10.88 16.01 -3.89
C ASP A 37 -11.59 14.85 -3.16
N ARG A 38 -12.21 15.15 -2.00
CA ARG A 38 -12.96 14.16 -1.21
C ARG A 38 -14.15 13.55 -1.94
N THR A 39 -14.73 14.25 -2.91
CA THR A 39 -15.98 13.84 -3.56
C THR A 39 -15.75 13.24 -4.94
N LEU A 40 -14.79 13.76 -5.70
CA LEU A 40 -14.60 13.44 -7.12
C LEU A 40 -13.24 12.81 -7.44
N ASN A 41 -12.34 12.67 -6.44
CA ASN A 41 -10.94 12.28 -6.60
C ASN A 41 -10.13 13.26 -7.48
N TRP A 42 -8.81 13.17 -7.41
CA TRP A 42 -7.88 14.03 -8.14
C TRP A 42 -8.21 14.29 -9.62
N ASN A 43 -8.52 13.23 -10.38
CA ASN A 43 -8.64 13.33 -11.84
C ASN A 43 -9.94 14.04 -12.28
N LEU A 44 -11.09 13.71 -11.70
CA LEU A 44 -12.34 14.39 -12.03
C LEU A 44 -12.42 15.75 -11.32
N GLY A 45 -12.00 15.82 -10.06
CA GLY A 45 -11.92 17.07 -9.31
C GLY A 45 -11.05 18.11 -10.01
N GLY A 46 -9.85 17.71 -10.48
CA GLY A 46 -8.96 18.58 -11.23
C GLY A 46 -9.55 19.07 -12.56
N LYS A 47 -10.26 18.22 -13.30
CA LYS A 47 -10.96 18.62 -14.54
C LYS A 47 -12.06 19.64 -14.26
N VAL A 48 -12.81 19.46 -13.17
CA VAL A 48 -13.89 20.38 -12.78
C VAL A 48 -13.32 21.72 -12.33
N VAL A 49 -12.28 21.74 -11.50
CA VAL A 49 -11.60 22.98 -11.08
C VAL A 49 -11.03 23.70 -12.31
N PHE A 50 -10.38 22.98 -13.23
CA PHE A 50 -9.88 23.55 -14.47
C PHE A 50 -10.98 24.19 -15.32
N ALA A 51 -12.08 23.46 -15.57
CA ALA A 51 -13.20 23.95 -16.34
C ALA A 51 -13.86 25.18 -15.70
N THR A 52 -13.92 25.22 -14.37
CA THR A 52 -14.47 26.35 -13.62
C THR A 52 -13.62 27.60 -13.78
N ILE A 53 -12.29 27.47 -13.75
CA ILE A 53 -11.36 28.61 -13.97
C ILE A 53 -11.51 29.16 -15.38
N VAL A 54 -11.54 28.29 -16.40
CA VAL A 54 -11.70 28.69 -17.79
C VAL A 54 -13.06 29.35 -18.04
N ALA A 55 -14.13 28.83 -17.44
CA ALA A 55 -15.46 29.44 -17.52
C ALA A 55 -15.49 30.80 -16.82
N ALA A 56 -14.90 30.91 -15.63
CA ALA A 56 -14.84 32.15 -14.86
C ALA A 56 -14.05 33.24 -15.60
N THR A 57 -12.89 32.92 -16.18
CA THR A 57 -12.09 33.88 -16.97
C THR A 57 -12.84 34.33 -18.21
N PHE A 58 -13.51 33.42 -18.93
CA PHE A 58 -14.32 33.77 -20.09
C PHE A 58 -15.50 34.69 -19.73
N ILE A 59 -16.25 34.37 -18.67
CA ILE A 59 -17.36 35.21 -18.20
C ILE A 59 -16.85 36.58 -17.75
N SER A 60 -15.75 36.63 -16.99
CA SER A 60 -15.13 37.90 -16.58
C SER A 60 -14.73 38.76 -17.78
N LEU A 61 -14.17 38.16 -18.84
CA LEU A 61 -13.84 38.87 -20.07
C LEU A 61 -15.08 39.48 -20.74
N VAL A 62 -16.16 38.70 -20.87
CA VAL A 62 -17.43 39.19 -21.45
C VAL A 62 -18.01 40.35 -20.64
N VAL A 63 -17.98 40.26 -19.31
CA VAL A 63 -18.47 41.33 -18.43
C VAL A 63 -17.64 42.61 -18.57
N VAL A 64 -16.31 42.52 -18.54
CA VAL A 64 -15.42 43.69 -18.67
C VAL A 64 -15.60 44.38 -20.03
N VAL A 65 -15.77 43.60 -21.11
CA VAL A 65 -15.98 44.14 -22.47
C VAL A 65 -17.37 44.77 -22.62
N THR A 66 -18.42 44.16 -22.05
CA THR A 66 -19.81 44.64 -22.18
C THR A 66 -20.05 45.89 -21.34
N PHE A 67 -19.54 45.92 -20.10
CA PHE A 67 -19.70 47.04 -19.17
C PHE A 67 -18.54 48.03 -19.26
N ARG A 68 -18.02 48.22 -20.47
CA ARG A 68 -16.81 48.99 -20.73
C ARG A 68 -16.87 50.31 -19.95
N GLU A 69 -17.91 51.10 -20.22
CA GLU A 69 -18.13 52.44 -19.65
C GLU A 69 -18.18 52.52 -18.11
N TYR A 70 -18.52 51.42 -17.41
CA TYR A 70 -18.57 51.38 -15.94
C TYR A 70 -17.21 51.11 -15.29
N PHE A 71 -16.32 50.40 -15.99
CA PHE A 71 -15.00 50.04 -15.48
C PHE A 71 -13.92 51.05 -15.91
N PHE A 72 -14.13 51.84 -16.96
CA PHE A 72 -13.18 52.89 -17.40
C PHE A 72 -13.28 54.20 -16.63
N GLY A 73 -12.93 54.15 -15.34
CA GLY A 73 -12.49 55.33 -14.61
C GLY A 73 -10.98 55.51 -14.73
N ASN A 74 -10.51 56.36 -15.64
CA ASN A 74 -9.11 56.77 -15.86
C ASN A 74 -8.05 55.70 -16.23
N GLN A 75 -8.34 54.40 -16.24
CA GLN A 75 -7.40 53.34 -16.66
C GLN A 75 -7.66 52.83 -18.08
N THR A 76 -6.67 52.14 -18.67
CA THR A 76 -6.81 51.56 -20.01
C THR A 76 -7.44 50.16 -19.94
N VAL A 77 -8.27 49.81 -20.95
CA VAL A 77 -8.95 48.48 -21.09
C VAL A 77 -8.03 47.29 -20.88
N VAL A 78 -6.75 47.45 -21.23
CA VAL A 78 -5.77 46.38 -21.18
C VAL A 78 -5.34 46.09 -19.74
N GLU A 79 -5.18 47.12 -18.89
CA GLU A 79 -4.70 46.95 -17.51
C GLU A 79 -5.73 46.22 -16.63
N ASP A 80 -7.01 46.61 -16.72
CA ASP A 80 -8.09 45.95 -15.99
C ASP A 80 -8.26 44.50 -16.42
N LEU A 81 -8.18 44.23 -17.72
CA LEU A 81 -8.33 42.88 -18.28
C LEU A 81 -7.19 41.96 -17.82
N VAL A 82 -5.96 42.46 -17.75
CA VAL A 82 -4.81 41.73 -17.20
C VAL A 82 -5.00 41.48 -15.70
N MET A 83 -5.42 42.47 -14.93
CA MET A 83 -5.61 42.33 -13.48
C MET A 83 -6.71 41.33 -13.11
N TYR A 84 -7.86 41.35 -13.79
CA TYR A 84 -8.95 40.39 -13.55
C TYR A 84 -8.57 38.97 -13.96
N THR A 85 -7.89 38.81 -15.10
CA THR A 85 -7.41 37.50 -15.55
C THR A 85 -6.41 36.92 -14.56
N LEU A 86 -5.46 37.73 -14.09
CA LEU A 86 -4.45 37.31 -13.11
C LEU A 86 -5.12 36.88 -11.79
N ARG A 87 -6.10 37.65 -11.29
CA ARG A 87 -6.86 37.31 -10.07
C ARG A 87 -7.59 35.97 -10.19
N ASN A 88 -8.26 35.73 -11.32
CA ASN A 88 -8.96 34.46 -11.56
C ASN A 88 -8.00 33.27 -11.64
N ILE A 89 -6.84 33.45 -12.27
CA ILE A 89 -5.79 32.42 -12.30
C ILE A 89 -5.28 32.15 -10.88
N THR A 90 -5.00 33.18 -10.08
CA THR A 90 -4.51 33.01 -8.70
C THR A 90 -5.52 32.27 -7.81
N LEU A 91 -6.80 32.63 -7.87
CA LEU A 91 -7.88 31.92 -7.16
C LEU A 91 -8.00 30.46 -7.61
N GLY A 92 -7.85 30.22 -8.92
CA GLY A 92 -7.80 28.89 -9.50
C GLY A 92 -6.63 28.05 -9.01
N SER A 93 -5.42 28.62 -9.01
CA SER A 93 -4.21 27.95 -8.52
C SER A 93 -4.31 27.57 -7.04
N ILE A 94 -4.96 28.40 -6.22
CA ILE A 94 -5.18 28.11 -4.79
C ILE A 94 -6.22 26.99 -4.60
N SER A 95 -7.21 26.90 -5.50
CA SER A 95 -8.14 25.76 -5.53
C SER A 95 -7.42 24.47 -5.90
N PHE A 96 -6.51 24.49 -6.88
CA PHE A 96 -5.64 23.35 -7.21
C PHE A 96 -4.71 22.98 -6.06
N PHE A 97 -4.18 23.97 -5.34
CA PHE A 97 -3.37 23.73 -4.15
C PHE A 97 -4.18 23.01 -3.06
N GLY A 98 -5.43 23.43 -2.81
CA GLY A 98 -6.34 22.72 -1.90
C GLY A 98 -6.61 21.27 -2.29
N LEU A 99 -6.81 21.03 -3.59
CA LEU A 99 -6.96 19.69 -4.15
C LEU A 99 -5.70 18.84 -3.87
N ALA A 100 -4.50 19.41 -4.06
CA ALA A 100 -3.24 18.68 -3.95
C ALA A 100 -2.92 18.28 -2.52
N VAL A 101 -3.20 19.17 -1.56
CA VAL A 101 -2.99 18.87 -0.15
C VAL A 101 -3.94 17.76 0.31
N ALA A 102 -5.19 17.76 -0.14
CA ALA A 102 -6.15 16.72 0.20
C ALA A 102 -5.71 15.33 -0.32
N GLU A 103 -5.26 15.26 -1.58
CA GLU A 103 -4.81 14.00 -2.20
C GLU A 103 -3.57 13.46 -1.49
N ILE A 104 -2.58 14.31 -1.17
CA ILE A 104 -1.35 13.90 -0.45
C ILE A 104 -1.71 13.29 0.92
N LEU A 105 -2.60 13.93 1.67
CA LEU A 105 -3.01 13.42 2.99
C LEU A 105 -3.77 12.10 2.88
N MET A 106 -4.61 11.92 1.86
CA MET A 106 -5.25 10.63 1.60
C MET A 106 -4.22 9.55 1.25
N LEU A 107 -3.25 9.88 0.39
CA LEU A 107 -2.21 8.96 -0.04
C LEU A 107 -1.34 8.51 1.12
N GLU A 108 -0.93 9.44 2.00
CA GLU A 108 -0.12 9.14 3.18
C GLU A 108 -0.86 8.19 4.13
N LYS A 109 -2.14 8.45 4.38
CA LYS A 109 -2.98 7.57 5.21
C LYS A 109 -3.10 6.16 4.60
N ASN A 110 -3.33 6.08 3.30
CA ASN A 110 -3.44 4.81 2.60
C ASN A 110 -2.11 4.04 2.61
N TYR A 111 -0.99 4.75 2.43
CA TYR A 111 0.34 4.16 2.49
C TYR A 111 0.65 3.57 3.87
N ALA A 112 0.32 4.28 4.96
CA ALA A 112 0.50 3.77 6.31
C ALA A 112 -0.27 2.46 6.55
N ILE A 113 -1.54 2.42 6.15
CA ILE A 113 -2.39 1.22 6.28
C ILE A 113 -1.83 0.06 5.46
N VAL A 114 -1.41 0.30 4.23
CA VAL A 114 -0.86 -0.73 3.35
C VAL A 114 0.48 -1.24 3.89
N SER A 115 1.35 -0.37 4.39
CA SER A 115 2.63 -0.74 5.00
C SER A 115 2.44 -1.61 6.23
N GLU A 116 1.46 -1.30 7.09
CA GLU A 116 1.13 -2.12 8.26
C GLU A 116 0.63 -3.50 7.85
N LYS A 117 -0.28 -3.58 6.87
CA LYS A 117 -0.75 -4.86 6.33
C LYS A 117 0.38 -5.70 5.74
N LEU A 118 1.33 -5.07 5.05
CA LEU A 118 2.49 -5.75 4.48
C LEU A 118 3.37 -6.38 5.58
N LYS A 119 3.65 -5.63 6.65
CA LYS A 119 4.44 -6.13 7.80
C LYS A 119 3.77 -7.32 8.48
N LEU A 120 2.45 -7.24 8.68
CA LEU A 120 1.69 -8.35 9.24
C LEU A 120 1.75 -9.58 8.34
N PHE A 121 1.58 -9.38 7.03
CA PHE A 121 1.66 -10.47 6.06
C PHE A 121 3.04 -11.14 6.04
N GLU A 122 4.12 -10.35 6.07
CA GLU A 122 5.49 -10.86 6.14
C GLU A 122 5.74 -11.68 7.42
N THR A 123 5.22 -11.19 8.55
CA THR A 123 5.32 -11.90 9.84
C THR A 123 4.61 -13.25 9.78
N VAL A 124 3.36 -13.27 9.29
CA VAL A 124 2.58 -14.50 9.13
C VAL A 124 3.26 -15.48 8.18
N LEU A 125 3.86 -14.98 7.10
CA LEU A 125 4.53 -15.82 6.10
C LEU A 125 5.81 -16.44 6.68
N HIS A 126 6.58 -15.68 7.45
CA HIS A 126 7.75 -16.17 8.16
C HIS A 126 7.39 -17.23 9.23
N ASP A 127 6.34 -16.98 10.02
CA ASP A 127 5.87 -17.94 11.03
C ASP A 127 5.34 -19.22 10.39
N SER A 128 4.60 -19.10 9.30
CA SER A 128 4.14 -20.25 8.50
C SER A 128 5.32 -21.06 7.93
N GLY A 129 6.38 -20.37 7.51
CA GLY A 129 7.62 -21.01 7.05
C GLY A 129 8.30 -21.81 8.17
N LYS A 130 8.39 -21.25 9.37
CA LYS A 130 8.92 -21.94 10.55
C LYS A 130 8.07 -23.14 10.95
N GLU A 131 6.74 -23.00 10.96
CA GLU A 131 5.84 -24.13 11.26
C GLU A 131 5.97 -25.26 10.24
N ALA A 132 6.11 -24.93 8.96
CA ALA A 132 6.34 -25.92 7.92
C ALA A 132 7.68 -26.65 8.12
N GLU A 133 8.76 -25.92 8.43
CA GLU A 133 10.07 -26.52 8.72
C GLU A 133 10.02 -27.45 9.95
N LEU A 134 9.32 -27.03 11.02
CA LEU A 134 9.11 -27.85 12.20
C LEU A 134 8.34 -29.13 11.88
N LYS A 135 7.26 -29.04 11.09
CA LYS A 135 6.50 -30.22 10.65
C LYS A 135 7.33 -31.17 9.80
N ILE A 136 8.22 -30.66 8.95
CA ILE A 136 9.15 -31.50 8.17
C ILE A 136 10.12 -32.21 9.12
N LYS A 137 10.73 -31.50 10.07
CA LYS A 137 11.63 -32.09 11.07
C LYS A 137 10.93 -33.13 11.94
N GLU A 138 9.70 -32.89 12.35
CA GLU A 138 8.90 -33.87 13.10
C GLU A 138 8.59 -35.12 12.27
N ALA A 139 8.26 -34.94 10.99
CA ALA A 139 8.03 -36.05 10.07
C ALA A 139 9.32 -36.88 9.86
N GLU A 140 10.48 -36.23 9.71
CA GLU A 140 11.78 -36.90 9.61
C GLU A 140 12.13 -37.68 10.88
N LEU A 141 11.91 -37.09 12.06
CA LEU A 141 12.13 -37.77 13.34
C LEU A 141 11.22 -38.98 13.52
N ASN A 142 9.94 -38.86 13.15
CA ASN A 142 9.00 -39.97 13.22
C ASN A 142 9.34 -41.08 12.23
N ALA A 143 9.75 -40.72 11.00
CA ALA A 143 10.23 -41.69 10.03
C ALA A 143 11.47 -42.44 10.55
N GLY A 144 12.43 -41.72 11.15
CA GLY A 144 13.61 -42.32 11.78
C GLY A 144 13.26 -43.30 12.90
N LYS A 145 12.30 -42.94 13.77
CA LYS A 145 11.80 -43.85 14.83
C LYS A 145 11.19 -45.12 14.25
N ILE A 146 10.33 -45.00 13.23
CA ILE A 146 9.69 -46.15 12.58
C ILE A 146 10.74 -47.09 11.97
N VAL A 147 11.76 -46.54 11.28
CA VAL A 147 12.85 -47.34 10.72
C VAL A 147 13.63 -48.05 11.82
N GLN A 148 13.95 -47.36 12.91
CA GLN A 148 14.70 -47.93 14.02
C GLN A 148 13.92 -49.03 14.76
N GLU A 149 12.61 -48.84 14.96
CA GLU A 149 11.72 -49.87 15.51
C GLU A 149 11.66 -51.10 14.61
N ALA A 150 11.50 -50.90 13.29
CA ALA A 150 11.50 -51.99 12.31
C ALA A 150 12.85 -52.75 12.27
N GLU A 151 13.98 -52.05 12.39
CA GLU A 151 15.30 -52.69 12.48
C GLU A 151 15.46 -53.53 13.76
N MET A 152 14.94 -53.04 14.88
CA MET A 152 14.99 -53.75 16.16
C MET A 152 14.15 -55.03 16.11
N GLU A 153 12.93 -54.93 15.58
CA GLU A 153 12.04 -56.07 15.40
C GLU A 153 12.64 -57.09 14.42
N ALA A 154 13.22 -56.63 13.31
CA ALA A 154 13.89 -57.51 12.35
C ALA A 154 15.06 -58.27 12.99
N LYS A 155 15.88 -57.61 13.82
CA LYS A 155 16.96 -58.27 14.58
C LYS A 155 16.41 -59.31 15.56
N GLU A 156 15.31 -59.01 16.25
CA GLU A 156 14.69 -59.95 17.17
C GLU A 156 14.18 -61.21 16.45
N VAL A 157 13.53 -61.03 15.29
CA VAL A 157 13.09 -62.13 14.42
C VAL A 157 14.28 -62.96 13.93
N LEU A 158 15.38 -62.32 13.54
CA LEU A 158 16.61 -62.99 13.11
C LEU A 158 17.20 -63.86 14.23
N MET A 159 17.32 -63.31 15.45
CA MET A 159 17.81 -64.06 16.61
C MET A 159 16.89 -65.25 16.96
N LYS A 160 15.57 -65.06 16.91
CA LYS A 160 14.59 -66.15 17.11
C LYS A 160 14.76 -67.25 16.06
N LYS A 161 14.93 -66.87 14.79
CA LYS A 161 15.18 -67.83 13.68
C LYS A 161 16.46 -68.62 13.91
N GLU A 162 17.57 -67.97 14.26
CA GLU A 162 18.85 -68.65 14.52
C GLU A 162 18.75 -69.65 15.67
N ARG A 163 18.06 -69.26 16.76
CA ARG A 163 17.79 -70.14 17.89
C ARG A 163 16.98 -71.37 17.48
N ILE A 164 15.89 -71.19 16.75
CA ILE A 164 15.05 -72.30 16.25
C ILE A 164 15.87 -73.21 15.34
N GLN A 165 16.70 -72.67 14.44
CA GLN A 165 17.56 -73.49 13.57
C GLN A 165 18.56 -74.34 14.35
N LYS A 166 19.12 -73.81 15.43
CA LYS A 166 20.03 -74.56 16.30
C LYS A 166 19.28 -75.69 17.01
N GLU A 167 18.14 -75.37 17.63
CA GLU A 167 17.29 -76.36 18.30
C GLU A 167 16.83 -77.46 17.31
N LEU A 168 16.51 -77.12 16.06
CA LEU A 168 16.13 -78.08 15.03
C LEU A 168 17.29 -79.00 14.61
N LYS A 169 18.50 -78.45 14.49
CA LYS A 169 19.70 -79.24 14.19
C LYS A 169 20.00 -80.24 15.30
N ASP A 170 19.92 -79.79 16.55
CA ASP A 170 20.11 -80.62 17.73
C ASP A 170 19.05 -81.74 17.77
N PHE A 171 17.79 -81.42 17.48
CA PHE A 171 16.70 -82.40 17.39
C PHE A 171 16.96 -83.47 16.31
N ILE A 172 17.32 -83.05 15.09
CA ILE A 172 17.64 -83.98 13.99
C ILE A 172 18.83 -84.88 14.34
N GLN A 173 19.83 -84.35 15.04
CA GLN A 173 21.00 -85.12 15.46
C GLN A 173 20.60 -86.19 16.49
N ILE A 174 19.77 -85.85 17.46
CA ILE A 174 19.22 -86.77 18.45
C ILE A 174 18.40 -87.87 17.75
N GLU A 175 17.50 -87.52 16.82
CA GLU A 175 16.73 -88.52 16.06
C GLU A 175 17.62 -89.49 15.28
N LYS A 176 18.66 -88.99 14.59
CA LYS A 176 19.62 -89.84 13.87
C LYS A 176 20.36 -90.80 14.80
N GLU A 177 20.77 -90.35 15.98
CA GLU A 177 21.37 -91.22 16.99
C GLU A 177 20.39 -92.28 17.51
N LEU A 178 19.12 -91.90 17.67
CA LEU A 178 18.05 -92.80 18.08
C LEU A 178 17.81 -93.90 17.04
N ILE A 179 17.68 -93.54 15.77
CA ILE A 179 17.52 -94.48 14.66
C ILE A 179 18.72 -95.43 14.57
N ARG A 180 19.96 -94.93 14.67
CA ARG A 180 21.17 -95.78 14.69
C ARG A 180 21.20 -96.77 15.85
N LYS A 181 20.62 -96.43 17.01
CA LYS A 181 20.49 -97.37 18.12
C LYS A 181 19.48 -98.48 17.83
N TYR A 182 18.43 -98.20 17.06
CA TYR A 182 17.43 -99.19 16.65
C TYR A 182 17.87 -100.05 15.46
N GLU A 183 18.72 -99.56 14.54
CA GLU A 183 19.26 -100.36 13.42
C GLU A 183 20.38 -101.34 13.80
N ASN A 184 21.02 -101.15 14.96
CA ASN A 184 22.08 -102.04 15.46
C ASN A 184 21.55 -103.14 16.41
N LEU A 185 20.23 -103.37 16.42
CA LEU A 185 19.51 -104.43 17.12
C LEU A 185 19.05 -105.49 16.10
#